data_AF-A0A5J4U2I3-F1
#
_entry.id   AF-A0A5J4U2I3-F1
#
_cell.length_a   1.000
_cell.length_b   1.000
_cell.length_c   1.000
_cell.angle_alpha   90.00
_cell.angle_beta   90.00
_cell.angle_gamma   90.00
#
_symmetry.space_group_name_H-M   'P 1'
#
loop_
_entity.id
_entity.type
_entity.pdbx_description
1 polymer ?
#
loop_
_entity_poly.entity_id
_entity_poly.type
_entity_poly.pdbx_seq_one_letter_code
_entity_poly.pdbx_strand_id
1 'polypeptide(L)'
;MEQFVATVYKARQGFDREHIEEFVDKVYEEQLHQAFKIQLNFGVIYEEFKSDQNDQVFVDYGYILPRDTRIQEHAPKVIQFEEDIEEYKQYIKSAIVNMQNFTFDSTRQRFITIYSMLIKTFNLQPQIAGA
;
A
#
# COMPACT_ATOMS: atom_id res chain seq x y z
N MET A 1 -7.00 -21.98 16.12
CA MET A 1 -6.47 -20.78 16.80
C MET A 1 -5.00 -20.53 16.42
N GLU A 2 -4.14 -21.55 16.43
CA GLU A 2 -2.71 -21.41 16.03
C GLU A 2 -2.48 -20.96 14.58
N GLN A 3 -3.26 -21.44 13.61
CA GLN A 3 -3.13 -21.00 12.20
C GLN A 3 -3.41 -19.51 12.02
N PHE A 4 -4.39 -18.94 12.76
CA PHE A 4 -4.71 -17.51 12.68
C PHE A 4 -3.59 -16.65 13.30
N VAL A 5 -3.04 -17.08 14.43
CA VAL A 5 -1.91 -16.41 15.09
C VAL A 5 -0.64 -16.48 14.22
N ALA A 6 -0.38 -17.60 13.54
CA ALA A 6 0.72 -17.75 12.60
C ALA A 6 0.57 -16.82 11.37
N THR A 7 -0.65 -16.66 10.86
CA THR A 7 -0.95 -15.71 9.77
C THR A 7 -0.74 -14.26 10.21
N VAL A 8 -1.19 -13.89 11.42
CA VAL A 8 -0.96 -12.54 11.97
C VAL A 8 0.52 -12.28 12.24
N TYR A 9 1.26 -13.28 12.74
CA TYR A 9 2.71 -13.15 12.95
C TYR A 9 3.46 -12.98 11.64
N LYS A 10 3.15 -13.78 10.60
CA LYS A 10 3.70 -13.60 9.25
C LYS A 10 3.30 -12.26 8.62
N ALA A 11 2.07 -11.81 8.83
CA ALA A 11 1.61 -10.51 8.36
C ALA A 11 2.29 -9.32 9.09
N ARG A 12 2.72 -9.52 10.35
CA ARG A 12 3.54 -8.57 11.12
C ARG A 12 5.04 -8.62 10.76
N GLN A 13 5.52 -9.74 10.21
CA GLN A 13 6.86 -9.86 9.62
C GLN A 13 6.98 -9.08 8.29
N GLY A 14 5.87 -8.53 7.79
CA GLY A 14 5.82 -7.68 6.61
C GLY A 14 5.29 -8.42 5.39
N PHE A 15 4.54 -7.68 4.56
CA PHE A 15 4.34 -8.04 3.15
C PHE A 15 5.74 -8.22 2.54
N ASP A 16 6.05 -9.44 2.09
CA ASP A 16 7.42 -9.85 1.76
C ASP A 16 8.05 -8.88 0.75
N ARG A 17 9.14 -8.23 1.16
CA ARG A 17 9.74 -7.12 0.43
C ARG A 17 10.23 -7.56 -0.95
N GLU A 18 10.71 -8.80 -1.06
CA GLU A 18 11.14 -9.42 -2.31
C GLU A 18 9.96 -9.56 -3.30
N HIS A 19 8.80 -10.03 -2.82
CA HIS A 19 7.60 -10.15 -3.67
C HIS A 19 7.06 -8.79 -4.17
N ILE A 20 7.31 -7.70 -3.46
CA ILE A 20 6.92 -6.35 -3.92
C ILE A 20 7.81 -5.90 -5.08
N GLU A 21 9.12 -6.11 -4.96
CA GLU A 21 10.07 -5.73 -6.01
C GLU A 21 9.79 -6.53 -7.29
N GLU A 22 9.60 -7.85 -7.17
CA GLU A 22 9.23 -8.73 -8.28
C GLU A 22 7.91 -8.32 -8.94
N PHE A 23 6.90 -7.92 -8.15
CA PHE A 23 5.62 -7.48 -8.71
C PHE A 23 5.75 -6.16 -9.47
N VAL A 24 6.54 -5.22 -8.96
CA VAL A 24 6.82 -3.93 -9.61
C VAL A 24 7.62 -4.13 -10.90
N ASP A 25 8.59 -5.04 -10.89
CA ASP A 25 9.36 -5.42 -12.08
C ASP A 25 8.47 -6.02 -13.16
N LYS A 26 7.59 -6.95 -12.78
CA LYS A 26 6.63 -7.53 -13.71
C LYS A 26 5.73 -6.46 -14.33
N VAL A 27 5.24 -5.49 -13.55
CA VAL A 27 4.45 -4.37 -14.08
C VAL A 27 5.25 -3.56 -15.09
N TYR A 28 6.53 -3.30 -14.81
CA TYR A 28 7.41 -2.55 -15.70
C TYR A 28 7.71 -3.30 -17.01
N GLU A 29 8.01 -4.59 -16.94
CA GLU A 29 8.21 -5.46 -18.10
C GLU A 29 6.96 -5.52 -19.00
N GLU A 30 5.77 -5.59 -18.40
CA GLU A 30 4.48 -5.58 -19.11
C GLU A 30 4.23 -4.27 -19.88
N GLN A 31 4.92 -3.17 -19.54
CA GLN A 31 4.81 -1.91 -20.28
C GLN A 31 5.71 -1.85 -21.53
N LEU A 32 6.50 -2.89 -21.82
CA LEU A 32 7.33 -3.01 -23.03
C LEU A 32 8.23 -1.79 -23.27
N HIS A 33 8.82 -1.24 -22.20
CA HIS A 33 9.68 -0.05 -22.22
C HIS A 33 9.00 1.24 -22.74
N GLN A 34 7.66 1.28 -22.80
CA GLN A 34 6.94 2.51 -23.07
C GLN A 34 6.85 3.35 -21.80
N ALA A 35 6.88 4.67 -21.94
CA ALA A 35 6.69 5.56 -20.81
C ALA A 35 5.23 5.50 -20.33
N PHE A 36 5.02 5.41 -19.02
CA PHE A 36 3.70 5.27 -18.40
C PHE A 36 3.65 6.02 -17.06
N LYS A 37 2.44 6.19 -16.53
CA LYS A 37 2.24 6.60 -15.14
C LYS A 37 1.89 5.38 -14.29
N ILE A 38 2.43 5.31 -13.08
CA ILE A 38 2.14 4.28 -12.10
C ILE A 38 1.58 4.91 -10.82
N GLN A 39 0.58 4.27 -10.22
CA GLN A 39 0.01 4.65 -8.93
C GLN A 39 -0.17 3.40 -8.05
N LEU A 40 0.01 3.58 -6.75
CA LEU A 40 -0.01 2.52 -5.74
C LEU A 40 -1.04 2.84 -4.67
N ASN A 41 -1.84 1.84 -4.29
CA ASN A 41 -2.63 1.87 -3.07
C ASN A 41 -2.47 0.56 -2.28
N PHE A 42 -2.54 0.62 -0.95
CA PHE A 42 -2.46 -0.54 -0.07
C PHE A 42 -3.81 -0.90 0.53
N GLY A 43 -4.09 -2.18 0.76
CA GLY A 43 -5.20 -2.62 1.61
C GLY A 43 -4.64 -3.00 2.97
N VAL A 44 -5.29 -2.53 4.03
CA VAL A 44 -4.77 -2.63 5.41
C VAL A 44 -5.79 -3.22 6.37
N ILE A 45 -5.30 -3.95 7.36
CA ILE A 45 -6.06 -4.38 8.53
C ILE A 45 -5.68 -3.45 9.68
N TYR A 46 -6.67 -2.98 10.43
CA TYR A 46 -6.46 -2.10 11.58
C TYR A 46 -7.22 -2.60 12.82
N GLU A 47 -6.70 -2.25 13.98
CA GLU A 47 -7.38 -2.35 15.27
C GLU A 47 -8.08 -1.04 15.56
N GLU A 48 -9.28 -1.12 16.12
CA GLU A 48 -10.02 0.01 16.65
C GLU A 48 -10.24 -0.14 18.16
N PHE A 49 -9.63 0.75 18.96
CA PHE A 49 -9.82 0.85 20.39
C PHE A 49 -11.10 1.65 20.69
N LYS A 50 -12.05 0.99 21.33
CA LYS A 50 -13.32 1.59 21.79
C LYS A 50 -13.34 1.59 23.31
N SER A 51 -13.91 2.63 23.90
CA SER A 51 -14.20 2.69 25.33
C SER A 51 -15.71 2.71 25.51
N ASP A 52 -16.22 1.89 26.43
CA ASP A 52 -17.63 1.97 26.82
C ASP A 52 -17.87 3.08 27.87
N GLN A 53 -19.09 3.15 28.40
CA GLN A 53 -19.47 4.16 29.41
C GLN A 53 -18.77 3.97 30.77
N ASN A 54 -18.09 2.83 31.00
CA ASN A 54 -17.37 2.49 32.21
C ASN A 54 -15.84 2.57 32.02
N ASP A 55 -15.37 3.22 30.94
CA ASP A 55 -13.96 3.28 30.53
C ASP A 55 -13.31 1.90 30.28
N GLN A 56 -14.11 0.85 30.07
CA GLN A 56 -13.60 -0.45 29.67
C GLN A 56 -13.18 -0.39 28.20
N VAL A 57 -11.92 -0.71 27.92
CA VAL A 57 -11.36 -0.69 26.57
C VAL A 57 -11.59 -2.03 25.89
N PHE A 58 -12.19 -1.99 24.70
CA PHE A 58 -12.37 -3.12 23.79
C PHE A 58 -11.62 -2.86 22.49
N VAL A 59 -11.18 -3.93 21.84
CA VAL A 59 -10.47 -3.87 20.55
C VAL A 59 -11.34 -4.56 19.49
N ASP A 60 -11.79 -3.78 18.52
CA ASP A 60 -12.40 -4.28 17.29
C ASP A 60 -11.37 -4.36 16.17
N TYR A 61 -11.67 -5.16 15.15
CA TYR A 61 -10.83 -5.33 13.97
C TYR A 61 -11.59 -4.89 12.73
N GLY A 62 -10.94 -4.10 11.89
CA GLY A 62 -11.47 -3.63 10.62
C GLY A 62 -10.48 -3.80 9.49
N TYR A 63 -10.96 -3.60 8.26
CA TYR A 63 -10.11 -3.54 7.08
C TYR A 63 -10.48 -2.34 6.21
N ILE A 64 -9.50 -1.85 5.46
CA ILE A 64 -9.67 -0.82 4.44
C ILE A 64 -9.23 -1.41 3.10
N LEU A 65 -10.11 -1.33 2.11
CA LEU A 65 -9.82 -1.80 0.76
C LEU A 65 -8.82 -0.85 0.09
N PRO A 66 -7.93 -1.34 -0.82
CA PRO A 66 -6.99 -0.47 -1.54
C PRO A 66 -7.64 0.67 -2.36
N ARG A 67 -8.93 0.58 -2.67
CA ARG A 67 -9.65 1.62 -3.43
C ARG A 67 -10.47 2.57 -2.55
N ASP A 68 -10.44 2.36 -1.25
CA ASP A 68 -11.21 3.14 -0.29
C ASP A 68 -10.61 4.54 -0.13
N THR A 69 -11.46 5.56 -0.07
CA THR A 69 -11.05 6.97 0.01
C THR A 69 -10.40 7.34 1.36
N ARG A 70 -10.51 6.46 2.37
CA ARG A 70 -9.85 6.64 3.68
C ARG A 70 -8.34 6.41 3.62
N ILE A 71 -7.83 5.85 2.54
CA ILE A 71 -6.39 5.61 2.36
C ILE A 71 -5.76 6.83 1.71
N GLN A 72 -4.59 7.24 2.23
CA GLN A 72 -3.77 8.24 1.57
C GLN A 72 -3.41 7.73 0.17
N GLU A 73 -3.99 8.34 -0.87
CA GLU A 73 -3.59 8.03 -2.24
C GLU A 73 -2.16 8.52 -2.47
N HIS A 74 -1.30 7.60 -2.89
CA HIS A 74 0.04 7.95 -3.32
C HIS A 74 -0.03 8.66 -4.68
N ALA A 75 0.70 9.76 -4.84
CA ALA A 75 0.71 10.52 -6.08
C ALA A 75 1.21 9.64 -7.24
N PRO A 76 0.57 9.68 -8.43
CA PRO A 76 1.07 8.96 -9.59
C PRO A 76 2.47 9.43 -9.98
N LYS A 77 3.36 8.50 -10.33
CA LYS A 77 4.72 8.77 -10.81
C LYS A 77 4.86 8.40 -12.28
N VAL A 78 5.58 9.20 -13.05
CA VAL A 78 5.95 8.84 -14.43
C VAL A 78 7.16 7.90 -14.39
N ILE A 79 7.10 6.81 -15.15
CA ILE A 79 8.17 5.84 -15.35
C ILE A 79 8.54 5.88 -16.83
N GLN A 80 9.80 6.16 -17.12
CA GLN A 80 10.34 6.23 -18.48
C GLN A 80 11.63 5.41 -18.63
N PHE A 81 12.44 5.36 -17.58
CA PHE A 81 13.72 4.66 -17.54
C PHE A 81 13.78 3.66 -16.38
N GLU A 82 14.76 2.77 -16.41
CA GLU A 82 15.00 1.79 -15.35
C GLU A 82 15.29 2.45 -13.99
N GLU A 83 15.95 3.61 -14.00
CA GLU A 83 16.16 4.40 -12.78
C GLU A 83 14.83 4.84 -12.11
N ASP A 84 13.81 5.16 -12.91
CA ASP A 84 12.51 5.61 -12.39
C ASP A 84 11.80 4.47 -11.63
N ILE A 85 11.90 3.22 -12.14
CA ILE A 85 11.28 2.05 -11.50
C ILE A 85 12.02 1.66 -10.24
N GLU A 86 13.36 1.75 -10.21
CA GLU A 86 14.16 1.52 -9.01
C GLU A 86 13.84 2.53 -7.92
N GLU A 87 13.75 3.81 -8.26
CA GLU A 87 13.33 4.84 -7.31
C GLU A 87 11.89 4.59 -6.82
N TYR A 88 11.00 4.10 -7.69
CA TYR A 88 9.65 3.74 -7.30
C TYR A 88 9.58 2.56 -6.32
N LYS A 89 10.44 1.54 -6.46
CA LYS A 89 10.57 0.46 -5.47
C LYS A 89 10.97 1.01 -4.10
N GLN A 90 11.93 1.93 -4.04
CA GLN A 90 12.34 2.57 -2.78
C GLN A 90 11.23 3.44 -2.17
N TYR A 91 10.45 4.11 -3.01
CA TYR A 91 9.26 4.82 -2.59
C TYR A 91 8.23 3.88 -1.93
N ILE A 92 7.92 2.75 -2.57
CA ILE A 92 6.98 1.75 -2.03
C ILE A 92 7.45 1.24 -0.66
N LYS A 93 8.74 0.89 -0.53
CA LYS A 93 9.33 0.45 0.75
C LYS A 93 9.15 1.51 1.84
N SER A 94 9.39 2.77 1.51
CA SER A 94 9.24 3.89 2.44
C SER A 94 7.76 4.09 2.83
N ALA A 95 6.84 3.96 1.87
CA ALA A 95 5.41 4.05 2.12
C ALA A 95 4.91 2.96 3.09
N ILE A 96 5.42 1.73 2.95
CA ILE A 96 5.10 0.62 3.87
C ILE A 96 5.58 0.92 5.28
N VAL A 97 6.84 1.35 5.44
CA VAL A 97 7.39 1.72 6.76
C VAL A 97 6.60 2.86 7.38
N ASN A 98 6.25 3.87 6.59
CA ASN A 98 5.43 4.98 7.06
C ASN A 98 4.05 4.50 7.53
N MET A 99 3.38 3.63 6.78
CA MET A 99 2.08 3.06 7.19
C MET A 99 2.19 2.18 8.44
N GLN A 100 3.26 1.40 8.60
CA GLN A 100 3.50 0.60 9.79
C GLN A 100 3.75 1.46 11.04
N ASN A 101 4.36 2.63 10.85
CA ASN A 101 4.59 3.61 11.92
C ASN A 101 3.39 4.56 12.13
N PHE A 102 2.41 4.56 11.22
CA PHE A 102 1.28 5.48 11.26
C PHE A 102 0.26 5.04 12.32
N THR A 103 0.08 5.88 13.31
CA THR A 103 -1.04 5.83 14.25
C THR A 103 -1.96 6.98 13.86
N PHE A 104 -3.26 6.74 13.63
CA PHE A 104 -4.18 7.86 13.35
C PHE A 104 -4.14 8.83 14.54
N ASP A 105 -4.12 10.14 14.28
CA ASP A 105 -4.14 11.18 15.33
C ASP A 105 -5.38 11.05 16.25
N SER A 106 -6.43 10.37 15.80
CA SER A 106 -7.45 9.83 16.69
C SER A 106 -6.95 8.51 17.28
N THR A 107 -6.56 8.52 18.55
CA THR A 107 -5.97 7.44 19.38
C THR A 107 -6.70 6.10 19.41
N ARG A 108 -7.73 5.94 18.57
CA ARG A 108 -8.60 4.78 18.48
C ARG A 108 -8.25 3.84 17.33
N GLN A 109 -7.40 4.18 16.35
CA GLN A 109 -7.10 3.24 15.26
C GLN A 109 -5.60 3.02 15.02
N ARG A 110 -5.20 1.76 14.89
CA ARG A 110 -3.80 1.34 14.66
C ARG A 110 -3.71 0.33 13.52
N PHE A 111 -2.87 0.58 12.51
CA PHE A 111 -2.60 -0.40 11.46
C PHE A 111 -1.85 -1.60 12.01
N ILE A 112 -2.30 -2.80 11.66
CA ILE A 112 -1.67 -4.06 12.06
C ILE A 112 -0.78 -4.57 10.93
N THR A 113 -1.29 -4.52 9.70
CA THR A 113 -0.63 -5.12 8.54
C THR A 113 -1.25 -4.63 7.24
N ILE A 114 -0.45 -4.71 6.18
CA ILE A 114 -0.87 -4.57 4.79
C ILE A 114 -1.20 -5.98 4.30
N TYR A 115 -2.43 -6.20 3.82
CA TYR A 115 -2.86 -7.52 3.32
C TYR A 115 -2.94 -7.56 1.79
N SER A 116 -2.92 -6.41 1.11
CA SER A 116 -2.97 -6.35 -0.35
C SER A 116 -2.34 -5.07 -0.89
N MET A 117 -1.95 -5.12 -2.16
CA MET A 117 -1.40 -3.99 -2.91
C MET A 117 -2.12 -3.90 -4.26
N LEU A 118 -2.50 -2.69 -4.66
CA LEU A 118 -3.09 -2.38 -5.95
C LEU A 118 -2.18 -1.41 -6.69
N ILE A 119 -1.67 -1.84 -7.84
CA ILE A 119 -0.97 -0.97 -8.78
C ILE A 119 -1.91 -0.63 -9.94
N LYS A 120 -1.95 0.65 -10.30
CA LYS A 120 -2.64 1.17 -11.48
C LYS A 120 -1.58 1.71 -12.43
N THR A 121 -1.64 1.30 -13.69
CA THR A 121 -0.84 1.88 -14.76
C THR A 121 -1.73 2.72 -15.68
N PHE A 122 -1.19 3.81 -16.19
CA PHE A 122 -1.86 4.68 -17.15
C PHE A 122 -0.92 4.92 -18.31
N ASN A 123 -1.39 4.63 -19.52
CA ASN A 123 -0.65 4.96 -20.73
C ASN A 123 -0.51 6.48 -20.81
N LEU A 124 0.71 6.95 -21.07
CA LEU A 124 0.90 8.32 -21.53
C LEU A 124 0.40 8.34 -22.97
N GLN A 125 -0.85 8.76 -23.19
CA GLN A 125 -1.30 9.04 -24.56
C GLN A 125 -0.31 10.01 -25.20
N PRO A 126 0.06 9.83 -26.48
CA PRO A 126 0.82 10.86 -27.18
C PRO A 126 0.01 12.15 -27.07
N GLN A 127 0.60 13.20 -26.49
CA GLN A 127 0.04 14.53 -26.65
C GLN A 127 -0.03 14.76 -28.16
N ILE A 128 -1.24 14.87 -28.71
CA ILE A 128 -1.41 15.38 -30.06
C ILE A 128 -0.97 16.84 -29.98
N ALA A 129 0.32 17.09 -30.21
CA ALA A 129 0.86 18.42 -30.39
C ALA A 129 0.37 18.91 -31.76
N GLY A 130 -0.64 19.77 -31.76
CA GLY A 130 -1.07 20.53 -32.92
C GLY A 130 -2.49 20.24 -33.38
N ALA A 131 -3.40 21.13 -32.99
CA ALA A 131 -4.51 21.59 -33.83
C ALA A 131 -4.43 23.12 -33.89
#